data_AF-A0AAC9BGN4-F1
#
_entry.id   AF-A0AAC9BGN4-F1
#
_cell.length_a   1.000
_cell.length_b   1.000
_cell.length_c   1.000
_cell.angle_alpha   90.00
_cell.angle_beta   90.00
_cell.angle_gamma   90.00
#
_symmetry.space_group_name_H-M   'P 1'
#
loop_
_entity.id
_entity.type
_entity.pdbx_description
1 polymer ?
#
loop_
_entity_poly.entity_id
_entity_poly.type
_entity_poly.pdbx_seq_one_letter_code
_entity_poly.pdbx_strand_id
1 'polypeptide(L)'
;MLRAAGIACTALLLQSCASAGDGHGGIEAAKAKQLEDARQQARAPFQAGNLATREVRPTTLRDSGQPDAISYLRHVDFRFDGGVGFLVDQLALRMVPRQPGDPVWLDDVSSYTLQPVSGTVRVSADSMAALFNTVVFARGQGSDPPLRRFSFTLDDGTLDMRAEMRRRGAWVPIELRGPLVLRDPQTIVFRPNVVKVQGQDAGALMGAAHIELADLLPVSTPAVQLTGSEIVMQVPKLFPPPALDLKVSAIRVTRDGLVMQIGDGNPQMPPLANAADAQRPYILFRGGDIRFLRSMPMNARIDIVVADPAKPFVFNLYRYRDQLVAGSLRFSPDGSIRVLMPSFDTLAVARAGKPPAGSAKPVMQLAKRTAP
;
A
#
# COMPACT_ATOMS: atom_id res chain seq x y z
N MET A 1 82.23 -22.98 44.56
CA MET A 1 82.09 -24.34 45.09
C MET A 1 81.05 -25.06 44.22
N LEU A 2 81.47 -25.80 43.19
CA LEU A 2 81.53 -27.29 43.12
C LEU A 2 80.18 -27.96 43.42
N ARG A 3 79.37 -28.36 42.42
CA ARG A 3 79.33 -29.63 41.64
C ARG A 3 78.73 -30.85 42.38
N ALA A 4 77.63 -31.40 41.85
CA ALA A 4 77.28 -32.83 41.60
C ALA A 4 75.73 -32.92 41.44
N ALA A 5 75.06 -33.34 40.36
CA ALA A 5 75.19 -34.38 39.33
C ALA A 5 74.83 -35.82 39.79
N GLY A 6 73.80 -36.39 39.15
CA GLY A 6 73.36 -37.81 39.18
C GLY A 6 71.83 -37.90 39.05
N ILE A 7 71.20 -37.92 37.86
CA ILE A 7 71.07 -38.98 36.83
C ILE A 7 70.38 -40.26 37.33
N ALA A 8 69.14 -40.47 36.85
CA ALA A 8 68.61 -41.78 36.51
C ALA A 8 67.69 -41.65 35.27
N CYS A 9 68.18 -42.16 34.12
CA CYS A 9 67.38 -42.58 32.96
C CYS A 9 66.33 -43.61 33.41
N THR A 10 65.13 -43.72 32.82
CA THR A 10 64.76 -44.36 31.53
C THR A 10 63.22 -44.16 31.44
N ALA A 11 62.51 -43.99 30.32
CA ALA A 11 62.62 -44.62 29.02
C ALA A 11 61.91 -43.80 27.92
N LEU A 12 62.24 -44.20 26.69
CA LEU A 12 61.94 -43.60 25.39
C LEU A 12 60.45 -43.62 24.97
N LEU A 13 60.15 -42.62 24.15
CA LEU A 13 59.30 -42.62 22.94
C LEU A 13 57.82 -43.03 23.06
N LEU A 14 56.96 -42.02 22.85
CA LEU A 14 56.01 -42.00 21.73
C LEU A 14 55.73 -40.52 21.39
N GLN A 15 56.43 -40.02 20.36
CA GLN A 15 55.92 -38.92 19.56
C GLN A 15 54.71 -39.43 18.76
N SER A 16 53.74 -38.55 18.55
CA SER A 16 53.11 -38.27 17.24
C SER A 16 51.58 -38.27 17.27
N CYS A 17 51.06 -37.13 16.79
CA CYS A 17 49.73 -36.92 16.18
C CYS A 17 48.49 -36.97 17.07
N ALA A 18 48.08 -35.79 17.54
CA ALA A 18 46.65 -35.43 17.58
C ALA A 18 46.48 -33.91 17.40
N SER A 19 46.91 -33.38 16.25
CA SER A 19 46.40 -32.10 15.73
C SER A 19 45.49 -32.39 14.53
N ALA A 20 44.22 -32.73 14.80
CA ALA A 20 43.15 -32.71 13.82
C ALA A 20 41.83 -33.03 14.54
N GLY A 21 41.22 -32.05 15.22
CA GLY A 21 39.99 -32.33 15.95
C GLY A 21 39.12 -31.17 16.41
N ASP A 22 39.44 -29.89 16.18
CA ASP A 22 38.68 -28.79 16.81
C ASP A 22 38.21 -27.68 15.84
N GLY A 23 38.18 -27.96 14.53
CA GLY A 23 37.71 -26.98 13.55
C GLY A 23 36.18 -26.94 13.35
N HIS A 24 35.48 -28.03 13.66
CA HIS A 24 34.07 -28.21 13.28
C HIS A 24 33.09 -27.79 14.39
N GLY A 25 33.38 -28.10 15.67
CA GLY A 25 32.51 -27.73 16.79
C GLY A 25 32.39 -26.23 17.05
N GLY A 26 33.45 -25.45 16.76
CA GLY A 26 33.44 -23.99 16.91
C GLY A 26 32.51 -23.29 15.90
N ILE A 27 32.48 -23.77 14.66
CA ILE A 27 31.59 -23.23 13.61
C ILE A 27 30.13 -23.59 13.90
N GLU A 28 29.87 -24.84 14.30
CA GLU A 28 28.52 -25.29 14.68
C GLU A 28 27.96 -24.49 15.87
N ALA A 29 28.74 -24.33 16.93
CA ALA A 29 28.35 -23.53 18.10
C ALA A 29 28.12 -22.05 17.72
N ALA A 30 28.98 -21.47 16.88
CA ALA A 30 28.81 -20.10 16.40
C ALA A 30 27.54 -19.94 15.54
N LYS A 31 27.24 -20.91 14.68
CA LYS A 31 26.02 -20.91 13.86
C LYS A 31 24.75 -21.15 14.68
N ALA A 32 24.81 -22.02 15.69
CA ALA A 32 23.71 -22.24 16.63
C ALA A 32 23.39 -20.96 17.41
N LYS A 33 24.42 -20.27 17.93
CA LYS A 33 24.26 -18.98 18.60
C LYS A 33 23.68 -17.92 17.65
N GLN A 34 24.23 -17.81 16.43
CA GLN A 34 23.73 -16.87 15.42
C GLN A 34 22.25 -17.12 15.09
N LEU A 35 21.82 -18.38 15.00
CA LEU A 35 20.43 -18.75 14.77
C LEU A 35 19.52 -18.40 15.95
N GLU A 36 19.97 -18.63 17.18
CA GLU A 36 19.20 -18.29 18.37
C GLU A 36 19.04 -16.77 18.53
N ASP A 37 20.11 -16.01 18.31
CA ASP A 37 20.07 -14.54 18.30
C ASP A 37 19.09 -14.02 17.24
N ALA A 38 19.12 -14.61 16.03
CA ALA A 38 18.18 -14.27 14.95
C ALA A 38 16.73 -14.60 15.33
N ARG A 39 16.48 -15.72 16.00
CA ARG A 39 15.14 -16.10 16.49
C ARG A 39 14.63 -15.16 17.58
N GLN A 40 15.50 -14.75 18.50
CA GLN A 40 15.15 -13.80 19.55
C GLN A 40 14.79 -12.43 18.96
N GLN A 41 15.58 -11.94 17.99
CA GLN A 41 15.27 -10.72 17.26
C GLN A 41 13.95 -10.82 16.50
N ALA A 42 13.70 -11.96 15.85
CA ALA A 42 12.45 -12.20 15.13
C ALA A 42 11.22 -12.36 16.04
N ARG A 43 11.39 -12.58 17.35
CA ARG A 43 10.28 -12.63 18.33
C ARG A 43 10.10 -11.34 19.12
N ALA A 44 11.06 -10.42 19.03
CA ALA A 44 11.01 -9.19 19.80
C ALA A 44 9.78 -8.35 19.39
N PRO A 45 8.97 -7.89 20.36
CA PRO A 45 7.85 -7.01 20.06
C PRO A 45 8.38 -5.72 19.42
N PHE A 46 7.67 -5.24 18.41
CA PHE A 46 7.97 -3.99 17.74
C PHE A 46 7.01 -2.90 18.20
N GLN A 47 7.56 -1.70 18.43
CA GLN A 47 6.78 -0.49 18.70
C GLN A 47 7.41 0.72 18.00
N ALA A 48 6.57 1.57 17.43
CA ALA A 48 6.90 2.92 17.00
C ALA A 48 5.71 3.84 17.26
N GLY A 49 5.91 4.87 18.10
CA GLY A 49 4.84 5.73 18.60
C GLY A 49 3.71 4.91 19.25
N ASN A 50 2.48 5.18 18.80
CA ASN A 50 1.26 4.52 19.30
C ASN A 50 0.96 3.17 18.63
N LEU A 51 1.81 2.73 17.70
CA LEU A 51 1.67 1.45 17.01
C LEU A 51 2.66 0.45 17.57
N ALA A 52 2.13 -0.66 18.06
CA ALA A 52 2.91 -1.82 18.51
C ALA A 52 2.30 -3.11 17.98
N THR A 53 3.18 -4.08 17.71
CA THR A 53 2.79 -5.48 17.49
C THR A 53 2.23 -6.04 18.78
N ARG A 54 1.22 -6.90 18.66
CA ARG A 54 0.54 -7.50 19.81
C ARG A 54 0.41 -8.98 19.57
N GLU A 55 0.89 -9.80 20.50
CA GLU A 55 0.62 -11.23 20.49
C GLU A 55 -0.63 -11.49 21.34
N VAL A 56 -1.68 -12.03 20.73
CA VAL A 56 -2.96 -12.32 21.40
C VAL A 56 -3.20 -13.82 21.56
N ARG A 57 -2.42 -14.64 20.84
CA ARG A 57 -2.37 -16.10 20.93
C ARG A 57 -0.91 -16.55 20.85
N PRO A 58 -0.54 -17.71 21.40
CA PRO A 58 0.84 -18.20 21.29
C PRO A 58 1.27 -18.41 19.83
N THR A 59 2.49 -17.98 19.50
CA THR A 59 3.14 -18.27 18.22
C THR A 59 3.20 -19.78 17.95
N THR A 60 2.83 -20.21 16.74
CA THR A 60 2.91 -21.60 16.28
C THR A 60 3.87 -21.75 15.10
N LEU A 61 4.00 -22.96 14.54
CA LEU A 61 4.70 -23.16 13.27
C LEU A 61 3.90 -22.64 12.06
N ARG A 62 2.64 -22.26 12.24
CA ARG A 62 1.71 -21.88 11.16
C ARG A 62 1.32 -20.41 11.19
N ASP A 63 1.34 -19.78 12.36
CA ASP A 63 0.92 -18.38 12.55
C ASP A 63 1.67 -17.71 13.71
N SER A 64 1.82 -16.39 13.65
CA SER A 64 2.52 -15.59 14.67
C SER A 64 1.67 -15.31 15.91
N GLY A 65 0.40 -15.69 15.92
CA GLY A 65 -0.51 -15.36 17.02
C GLY A 65 -0.85 -13.87 17.15
N GLN A 66 -0.38 -13.04 16.20
CA GLN A 66 -0.69 -11.61 16.14
C GLN A 66 -2.00 -11.37 15.37
N PRO A 67 -2.83 -10.39 15.78
CA PRO A 67 -4.14 -10.17 15.17
C PRO A 67 -4.09 -9.25 13.94
N ASP A 68 -2.97 -8.57 13.71
CA ASP A 68 -2.83 -7.58 12.65
C ASP A 68 -1.37 -7.44 12.22
N ALA A 69 -1.17 -6.88 11.03
CA ALA A 69 0.12 -6.35 10.58
C ALA A 69 0.08 -4.82 10.62
N ILE A 70 1.23 -4.19 10.73
CA ILE A 70 1.37 -2.73 10.68
C ILE A 70 2.06 -2.36 9.37
N SER A 71 1.54 -1.35 8.67
CA SER A 71 2.17 -0.78 7.49
C SER A 71 2.53 0.68 7.68
N TYR A 72 3.71 1.06 7.21
CA TYR A 72 4.19 2.43 7.14
C TYR A 72 4.52 2.79 5.70
N LEU A 73 4.02 3.91 5.22
CA LEU A 73 4.23 4.38 3.86
C LEU A 73 4.85 5.78 3.90
N ARG A 74 5.81 6.04 3.01
CA ARG A 74 6.44 7.36 2.85
C ARG A 74 6.63 7.71 1.39
N HIS A 75 6.09 8.85 0.97
CA HIS A 75 6.16 9.39 -0.39
C HIS A 75 5.69 8.41 -1.48
N VAL A 76 4.56 7.73 -1.25
CA VAL A 76 4.03 6.68 -2.14
C VAL A 76 2.77 7.19 -2.83
N ASP A 77 2.71 7.11 -4.16
CA ASP A 77 1.44 7.16 -4.90
C ASP A 77 0.77 5.79 -4.78
N PHE A 78 -0.10 5.65 -3.78
CA PHE A 78 -0.81 4.41 -3.48
C PHE A 78 -2.10 4.38 -4.27
N ARG A 79 -2.23 3.43 -5.20
CA ARG A 79 -3.42 3.20 -6.00
C ARG A 79 -4.04 1.85 -5.68
N PHE A 80 -5.37 1.79 -5.58
CA PHE A 80 -6.09 0.52 -5.52
C PHE A 80 -6.05 -0.15 -6.88
N ASP A 81 -6.57 0.56 -7.89
CA ASP A 81 -6.46 0.22 -9.30
C ASP A 81 -6.65 1.46 -10.18
N GLY A 82 -6.16 1.41 -11.42
CA GLY A 82 -6.20 2.53 -12.35
C GLY A 82 -5.60 3.81 -11.74
N GLY A 83 -6.38 4.89 -11.72
CA GLY A 83 -6.04 6.16 -11.07
C GLY A 83 -6.63 6.35 -9.67
N VAL A 84 -7.36 5.36 -9.13
CA VAL A 84 -8.05 5.47 -7.84
C VAL A 84 -7.05 5.27 -6.71
N GLY A 85 -6.81 6.30 -5.90
CA GLY A 85 -5.77 6.23 -4.87
C GLY A 85 -5.53 7.52 -4.11
N PHE A 86 -4.38 7.56 -3.43
CA PHE A 86 -3.87 8.67 -2.65
C PHE A 86 -2.38 8.84 -2.84
N LEU A 87 -1.94 10.10 -2.91
CA LEU A 87 -0.54 10.45 -2.70
C LEU A 87 -0.28 10.49 -1.20
N VAL A 88 0.49 9.53 -0.70
CA VAL A 88 0.89 9.45 0.70
C VAL A 88 2.15 10.27 0.91
N ASP A 89 2.08 11.26 1.80
CA ASP A 89 3.28 11.91 2.31
C ASP A 89 3.96 11.00 3.34
N GLN A 90 3.26 10.77 4.46
CA GLN A 90 3.58 9.75 5.44
C GLN A 90 2.28 9.15 5.98
N LEU A 91 2.25 7.84 6.20
CA LEU A 91 1.08 7.15 6.74
C LEU A 91 1.52 5.94 7.56
N ALA A 92 0.91 5.76 8.72
CA ALA A 92 0.99 4.54 9.49
C ALA A 92 -0.42 3.97 9.70
N LEU A 93 -0.57 2.68 9.44
CA LEU A 93 -1.87 1.99 9.47
C LEU A 93 -1.74 0.58 10.03
N ARG A 94 -2.84 0.04 10.57
CA ARG A 94 -3.00 -1.39 10.81
C ARG A 94 -3.68 -2.05 9.62
N MET A 95 -3.28 -3.28 9.34
CA MET A 95 -3.91 -4.18 8.39
C MET A 95 -4.52 -5.31 9.19
N VAL A 96 -5.84 -5.35 9.25
CA VAL A 96 -6.58 -6.25 10.14
C VAL A 96 -7.32 -7.29 9.28
N PRO A 97 -6.94 -8.58 9.37
CA PRO A 97 -7.71 -9.66 8.77
C PRO A 97 -9.16 -9.65 9.25
N ARG A 98 -10.11 -9.96 8.37
CA ARG A 98 -11.53 -10.02 8.75
C ARG A 98 -11.86 -11.23 9.63
N GLN A 99 -11.09 -12.31 9.50
CA GLN A 99 -11.22 -13.50 10.33
C GLN A 99 -10.03 -13.58 11.30
N PRO A 100 -10.28 -13.70 12.61
CA PRO A 100 -9.20 -13.85 13.59
C PRO A 100 -8.34 -15.08 13.31
N GLY A 101 -7.03 -14.88 13.22
CA GLY A 101 -6.06 -15.96 12.96
C GLY A 101 -5.72 -16.16 11.48
N ASP A 102 -6.45 -15.53 10.56
CA ASP A 102 -6.05 -15.48 9.16
C ASP A 102 -4.89 -14.50 8.95
N PRO A 103 -4.04 -14.72 7.94
CA PRO A 103 -3.06 -13.72 7.52
C PRO A 103 -3.74 -12.55 6.79
N VAL A 104 -3.04 -11.42 6.71
CA VAL A 104 -3.37 -10.35 5.76
C VAL A 104 -3.03 -10.86 4.35
N TRP A 105 -4.04 -11.22 3.57
CA TRP A 105 -3.83 -11.78 2.24
C TRP A 105 -3.91 -10.71 1.14
N LEU A 106 -2.74 -10.27 0.64
CA LEU A 106 -2.66 -9.19 -0.35
C LEU A 106 -3.33 -9.51 -1.69
N ASP A 107 -3.45 -10.79 -2.07
CA ASP A 107 -4.16 -11.17 -3.31
C ASP A 107 -5.69 -11.18 -3.15
N ASP A 108 -6.19 -11.24 -1.92
CA ASP A 108 -7.62 -11.14 -1.64
C ASP A 108 -7.89 -9.87 -0.83
N VAL A 109 -8.08 -8.77 -1.54
CA VAL A 109 -8.38 -7.45 -0.97
C VAL A 109 -9.68 -7.41 -0.19
N SER A 110 -10.54 -8.43 -0.27
CA SER A 110 -11.73 -8.52 0.56
C SER A 110 -11.45 -9.10 1.95
N SER A 111 -10.32 -9.79 2.13
CA SER A 111 -9.99 -10.56 3.35
C SER A 111 -9.50 -9.71 4.53
N TYR A 112 -9.23 -8.41 4.34
CA TYR A 112 -8.73 -7.52 5.38
C TYR A 112 -9.28 -6.09 5.26
N THR A 113 -9.08 -5.33 6.33
CA THR A 113 -9.42 -3.91 6.45
C THR A 113 -8.14 -3.12 6.69
N LEU A 114 -8.02 -1.95 6.08
CA LEU A 114 -6.98 -0.98 6.40
C LEU A 114 -7.50 0.01 7.44
N GLN A 115 -6.75 0.20 8.52
CA GLN A 115 -7.07 1.13 9.60
C GLN A 115 -5.96 2.17 9.74
N PRO A 116 -6.00 3.26 8.95
CA PRO A 116 -5.12 4.41 9.14
C PRO A 116 -5.15 4.93 10.58
N VAL A 117 -3.97 5.14 11.18
CA VAL A 117 -3.83 5.62 12.56
C VAL A 117 -3.33 7.06 12.60
N SER A 118 -2.27 7.36 11.85
CA SER A 118 -1.75 8.71 11.72
C SER A 118 -1.07 8.89 10.36
N GLY A 119 -1.23 10.06 9.77
CA GLY A 119 -0.59 10.38 8.51
C GLY A 119 -1.22 11.55 7.78
N THR A 120 -0.58 11.93 6.69
CA THR A 120 -1.08 12.93 5.76
C THR A 120 -1.11 12.33 4.35
N VAL A 121 -2.28 12.41 3.71
CA VAL A 121 -2.48 11.96 2.34
C VAL A 121 -3.08 13.08 1.50
N ARG A 122 -2.89 13.02 0.19
CA ARG A 122 -3.46 13.97 -0.77
C ARG A 122 -4.20 13.22 -1.86
N VAL A 123 -5.42 13.64 -2.16
CA VAL A 123 -6.18 13.18 -3.33
C VAL A 123 -6.08 14.26 -4.40
N SER A 124 -5.44 13.94 -5.53
CA SER A 124 -5.35 14.86 -6.66
C SER A 124 -6.70 14.97 -7.40
N ALA A 125 -6.85 15.98 -8.25
CA ALA A 125 -8.00 16.10 -9.13
C ALA A 125 -8.23 14.84 -10.00
N ASP A 126 -7.14 14.28 -10.54
CA ASP A 126 -7.19 13.07 -11.36
C ASP A 126 -7.63 11.84 -10.55
N SER A 127 -7.16 11.70 -9.31
CA SER A 127 -7.60 10.61 -8.42
C SER A 127 -9.08 10.75 -8.03
N MET A 128 -9.58 11.97 -7.81
CA MET A 128 -11.02 12.21 -7.61
C MET A 128 -11.81 11.86 -8.87
N ALA A 129 -11.35 12.28 -10.04
CA ALA A 129 -11.99 11.97 -11.32
C ALA A 129 -12.05 10.45 -11.55
N ALA A 130 -10.95 9.73 -11.29
CA ALA A 130 -10.92 8.28 -11.37
C ALA A 130 -11.95 7.65 -10.40
N LEU A 131 -11.91 8.02 -9.12
CA LEU A 131 -12.81 7.52 -8.07
C LEU A 131 -14.29 7.68 -8.45
N PHE A 132 -14.69 8.87 -8.90
CA PHE A 132 -16.07 9.16 -9.26
C PHE A 132 -16.52 8.44 -10.53
N ASN A 133 -15.67 8.39 -11.55
CA ASN A 133 -16.02 7.77 -12.83
C ASN A 133 -15.95 6.22 -12.80
N THR A 134 -15.21 5.61 -11.89
CA THR A 134 -15.02 4.13 -11.88
C THR A 134 -15.62 3.43 -10.67
N VAL A 135 -15.77 4.09 -9.52
CA VAL A 135 -16.24 3.46 -8.27
C VAL A 135 -17.60 4.00 -7.86
N VAL A 136 -17.72 5.31 -7.62
CA VAL A 136 -18.94 5.91 -7.06
C VAL A 136 -20.13 5.79 -8.01
N PHE A 137 -19.91 6.12 -9.29
CA PHE A 137 -20.93 6.02 -10.33
C PHE A 137 -20.65 4.86 -11.30
N ALA A 138 -20.04 3.78 -10.78
CA ALA A 138 -19.80 2.57 -11.53
C ALA A 138 -21.10 2.13 -12.24
N ARG A 139 -21.00 1.85 -13.54
CA ARG A 139 -22.16 1.38 -14.32
C ARG A 139 -22.58 0.00 -13.80
N GLY A 140 -23.74 -0.08 -13.16
CA GLY A 140 -24.45 -1.35 -12.99
C GLY A 140 -24.97 -1.86 -14.34
N GLN A 141 -25.19 -3.17 -14.47
CA GLN A 141 -25.87 -3.69 -15.66
C GLN A 141 -27.28 -3.08 -15.77
N GLY A 142 -27.58 -2.45 -16.90
CA GLY A 142 -28.93 -2.04 -17.27
C GLY A 142 -29.35 -0.59 -16.95
N SER A 143 -28.52 0.20 -16.25
CA SER A 143 -28.86 1.58 -15.90
C SER A 143 -27.69 2.54 -16.16
N ASP A 144 -27.92 3.56 -16.99
CA ASP A 144 -26.99 4.69 -17.13
C ASP A 144 -26.91 5.45 -15.80
N PRO A 145 -25.71 5.85 -15.33
CA PRO A 145 -25.57 6.61 -14.10
C PRO A 145 -26.18 8.01 -14.29
N PRO A 146 -26.76 8.62 -13.23
CA PRO A 146 -27.39 9.94 -13.33
C PRO A 146 -26.38 11.05 -13.69
N LEU A 147 -25.10 10.81 -13.39
CA LEU A 147 -23.97 11.67 -13.68
C LEU A 147 -22.82 10.88 -14.32
N ARG A 148 -22.03 11.51 -15.19
CA ARG A 148 -20.82 10.94 -15.79
C ARG A 148 -19.80 12.01 -16.14
N ARG A 149 -18.60 11.57 -16.56
CA ARG A 149 -17.51 12.44 -17.05
C ARG A 149 -17.11 13.49 -16.02
N PHE A 150 -16.94 13.04 -14.79
CA PHE A 150 -16.47 13.88 -13.71
C PHE A 150 -15.05 14.37 -14.01
N SER A 151 -14.83 15.66 -13.82
CA SER A 151 -13.51 16.28 -13.75
C SER A 151 -13.51 17.31 -12.62
N PHE A 152 -12.35 17.54 -12.03
CA PHE A 152 -12.21 18.37 -10.86
C PHE A 152 -11.05 19.33 -11.05
N THR A 153 -11.17 20.52 -10.48
CA THR A 153 -10.07 21.45 -10.27
C THR A 153 -10.17 21.99 -8.85
N LEU A 154 -9.04 22.15 -8.19
CA LEU A 154 -8.98 22.65 -6.82
C LEU A 154 -8.20 23.96 -6.83
N ASP A 155 -8.73 24.97 -6.15
CA ASP A 155 -8.04 26.24 -5.96
C ASP A 155 -8.40 26.80 -4.59
N ASP A 156 -7.35 27.03 -3.80
CA ASP A 156 -7.32 27.53 -2.42
C ASP A 156 -8.69 27.62 -1.71
N GLY A 157 -9.08 26.53 -1.04
CA GLY A 157 -10.35 26.45 -0.31
C GLY A 157 -11.59 26.09 -1.13
N THR A 158 -11.51 26.06 -2.47
CA THR A 158 -12.64 25.77 -3.36
C THR A 158 -12.39 24.56 -4.27
N LEU A 159 -13.44 23.75 -4.44
CA LEU A 159 -13.55 22.69 -5.43
C LEU A 159 -14.43 23.20 -6.58
N ASP A 160 -13.97 23.03 -7.81
CA ASP A 160 -14.77 23.13 -9.03
C ASP A 160 -14.92 21.70 -9.60
N MET A 161 -16.17 21.27 -9.73
CA MET A 161 -16.57 19.97 -10.25
C MET A 161 -17.35 20.17 -11.54
N ARG A 162 -16.91 19.54 -12.62
CA ARG A 162 -17.67 19.45 -13.87
C ARG A 162 -18.12 18.02 -14.11
N ALA A 163 -19.36 17.85 -14.58
CA ALA A 163 -19.92 16.57 -14.98
C ALA A 163 -20.97 16.75 -16.09
N GLU A 164 -21.45 15.65 -16.64
CA GLU A 164 -22.66 15.61 -17.46
C GLU A 164 -23.80 14.95 -16.66
N MET A 165 -24.95 15.61 -16.61
CA MET A 165 -26.18 15.07 -16.02
C MET A 165 -27.18 14.64 -17.09
N ARG A 166 -27.97 13.61 -16.81
CA ARG A 166 -29.05 13.18 -17.70
C ARG A 166 -30.32 14.01 -17.42
N ARG A 167 -30.79 14.77 -18.41
CA ARG A 167 -32.02 15.57 -18.29
C ARG A 167 -32.89 15.40 -19.54
N ARG A 168 -34.14 14.97 -19.35
CA ARG A 168 -35.15 14.79 -20.43
C ARG A 168 -34.60 14.06 -21.67
N GLY A 169 -33.81 13.01 -21.47
CA GLY A 169 -33.25 12.23 -22.59
C GLY A 169 -32.02 12.85 -23.27
N ALA A 170 -31.49 13.96 -22.78
CA ALA A 170 -30.23 14.56 -23.24
C ALA A 170 -29.16 14.56 -22.13
N TRP A 171 -27.89 14.60 -22.52
CA TRP A 171 -26.77 14.83 -21.61
C TRP A 171 -26.48 16.33 -21.57
N VAL A 172 -26.46 16.89 -20.37
CA VAL A 172 -26.32 18.33 -20.14
C VAL A 172 -25.12 18.56 -19.23
N PRO A 173 -24.15 19.40 -19.63
CA PRO A 173 -23.05 19.76 -18.75
C PRO A 173 -23.54 20.57 -17.56
N ILE A 174 -22.99 20.24 -16.40
CA ILE A 174 -23.20 20.94 -15.13
C ILE A 174 -21.84 21.23 -14.49
N GLU A 175 -21.71 22.43 -13.93
CA GLU A 175 -20.54 22.86 -13.19
C GLU A 175 -20.98 23.31 -11.80
N LEU A 176 -20.34 22.77 -10.77
CA LEU A 176 -20.56 23.12 -9.38
C LEU A 176 -19.26 23.66 -8.80
N ARG A 177 -19.32 24.79 -8.11
CA ARG A 177 -18.16 25.33 -7.39
C ARG A 177 -18.54 25.71 -5.96
N GLY A 178 -17.63 25.46 -5.01
CA GLY A 178 -17.81 25.81 -3.61
C GLY A 178 -16.78 25.15 -2.67
N PRO A 179 -16.87 25.39 -1.36
CA PRO A 179 -15.96 24.78 -0.39
C PRO A 179 -16.25 23.30 -0.10
N LEU A 180 -15.18 22.58 0.29
CA LEU A 180 -15.27 21.29 0.97
C LEU A 180 -15.13 21.48 2.48
N VAL A 181 -15.99 20.84 3.26
CA VAL A 181 -16.00 20.92 4.72
C VAL A 181 -15.99 19.53 5.31
N LEU A 182 -15.14 19.31 6.32
CA LEU A 182 -15.20 18.11 7.15
C LEU A 182 -16.34 18.29 8.16
N ARG A 183 -17.43 17.55 8.00
CA ARG A 183 -18.58 17.62 8.92
C ARG A 183 -18.31 16.84 10.20
N ASP A 184 -17.72 15.67 10.04
CA ASP A 184 -17.31 14.76 11.10
C ASP A 184 -16.13 13.91 10.60
N PRO A 185 -15.47 13.09 11.45
CA PRO A 185 -14.28 12.36 11.06
C PRO A 185 -14.43 11.39 9.87
N GLN A 186 -15.64 11.07 9.41
CA GLN A 186 -15.87 10.16 8.27
C GLN A 186 -16.67 10.80 7.14
N THR A 187 -17.12 12.05 7.30
CA THR A 187 -18.00 12.73 6.35
C THR A 187 -17.40 14.03 5.86
N ILE A 188 -17.21 14.13 4.54
CA ILE A 188 -16.89 15.38 3.85
C ILE A 188 -18.14 15.87 3.13
N VAL A 189 -18.39 17.17 3.19
CA VAL A 189 -19.52 17.84 2.56
C VAL A 189 -19.00 18.84 1.55
N PHE A 190 -19.47 18.72 0.31
CA PHE A 190 -19.31 19.76 -0.70
C PHE A 190 -20.52 20.68 -0.68
N ARG A 191 -20.28 21.97 -0.47
CA ARG A 191 -21.30 23.02 -0.39
C ARG A 191 -21.21 23.93 -1.61
N PRO A 192 -21.74 23.53 -2.77
CA PRO A 192 -21.70 24.38 -3.95
C PRO A 192 -22.46 25.69 -3.69
N ASN A 193 -21.80 26.81 -3.97
CA ASN A 193 -22.38 28.15 -3.92
C ASN A 193 -22.49 28.77 -5.32
N VAL A 194 -21.92 28.11 -6.34
CA VAL A 194 -22.10 28.43 -7.75
C VAL A 194 -22.57 27.17 -8.47
N VAL A 195 -23.64 27.31 -9.25
CA VAL A 195 -24.22 26.23 -10.07
C VAL A 195 -24.39 26.77 -11.49
N LYS A 196 -23.77 26.11 -12.46
CA LYS A 196 -23.95 26.41 -13.89
C LYS A 196 -24.50 25.20 -14.63
N VAL A 197 -25.41 25.45 -15.56
CA VAL A 197 -26.00 24.44 -16.45
C VAL A 197 -25.87 24.95 -17.88
N GLN A 198 -25.28 24.17 -18.78
CA GLN A 198 -24.95 24.63 -20.15
C GLN A 198 -24.12 25.93 -20.16
N GLY A 199 -23.21 26.08 -19.18
CA GLY A 199 -22.37 27.27 -19.01
C GLY A 199 -23.11 28.52 -18.49
N GLN A 200 -24.42 28.47 -18.32
CA GLN A 200 -25.23 29.57 -17.78
C GLN A 200 -25.38 29.46 -16.27
N ASP A 201 -25.30 30.58 -15.56
CA ASP A 201 -25.55 30.63 -14.11
C ASP A 201 -27.01 30.26 -13.83
N ALA A 202 -27.21 29.19 -13.08
CA ALA A 202 -28.53 28.69 -12.70
C ALA A 202 -28.95 29.14 -11.29
N GLY A 203 -28.04 29.70 -10.49
CA GLY A 203 -28.28 30.02 -9.08
C GLY A 203 -29.42 31.01 -8.86
N ALA A 204 -29.48 32.07 -9.68
CA ALA A 204 -30.55 33.08 -9.59
C ALA A 204 -31.94 32.47 -9.90
N LEU A 205 -32.02 31.61 -10.92
CA LEU A 205 -33.26 30.93 -11.29
C LEU A 205 -33.69 29.91 -10.25
N MET A 206 -32.73 29.15 -9.70
CA MET A 206 -32.98 28.20 -8.61
C MET A 206 -33.54 28.91 -7.37
N GLY A 207 -32.93 30.03 -6.97
CA GLY A 207 -33.38 30.82 -5.83
C GLY A 207 -34.79 31.39 -6.02
N ALA A 208 -35.10 31.93 -7.21
CA ALA A 208 -36.41 32.51 -7.51
C ALA A 208 -37.54 31.46 -7.55
N ALA A 209 -37.22 30.23 -7.98
CA ALA A 209 -38.18 29.14 -8.10
C ALA A 209 -38.19 28.20 -6.87
N HIS A 210 -37.39 28.50 -5.83
CA HIS A 210 -37.19 27.63 -4.66
C HIS A 210 -36.78 26.19 -5.02
N ILE A 211 -35.95 26.02 -6.07
CA ILE A 211 -35.45 24.73 -6.54
C ILE A 211 -34.13 24.42 -5.84
N GLU A 212 -34.01 23.25 -5.22
CA GLU A 212 -32.78 22.79 -4.58
C GLU A 212 -31.90 22.01 -5.56
N LEU A 213 -30.61 21.85 -5.22
CA LEU A 213 -29.71 21.03 -6.06
C LEU A 213 -30.19 19.58 -6.15
N ALA A 214 -30.80 19.06 -5.07
CA ALA A 214 -31.43 17.74 -5.01
C ALA A 214 -32.47 17.51 -6.11
N ASP A 215 -33.22 18.55 -6.48
CA ASP A 215 -34.23 18.49 -7.53
C ASP A 215 -33.62 18.42 -8.93
N LEU A 216 -32.39 18.92 -9.09
CA LEU A 216 -31.66 18.92 -10.36
C LEU A 216 -30.84 17.64 -10.57
N LEU A 217 -30.33 17.07 -9.49
CA LEU A 217 -29.34 15.99 -9.51
C LEU A 217 -29.76 14.86 -8.57
N PRO A 218 -30.57 13.87 -9.01
CA PRO A 218 -30.88 12.72 -8.15
C PRO A 218 -29.63 11.84 -7.99
N VAL A 219 -28.77 12.19 -7.04
CA VAL A 219 -27.58 11.43 -6.63
C VAL A 219 -27.89 10.78 -5.29
N SER A 220 -28.11 9.47 -5.33
CA SER A 220 -28.25 8.66 -4.13
C SER A 220 -27.49 7.36 -4.32
N THR A 221 -26.32 7.30 -3.69
CA THR A 221 -25.52 6.08 -3.57
C THR A 221 -25.22 5.86 -2.08
N PRO A 222 -24.84 4.64 -1.66
CA PRO A 222 -24.44 4.40 -0.28
C PRO A 222 -23.26 5.26 0.23
N ALA A 223 -22.45 5.80 -0.70
CA ALA A 223 -21.25 6.57 -0.38
C ALA A 223 -21.43 8.09 -0.60
N VAL A 224 -22.36 8.50 -1.47
CA VAL A 224 -22.63 9.91 -1.82
C VAL A 224 -24.13 10.15 -1.84
N GLN A 225 -24.57 11.13 -1.06
CA GLN A 225 -25.96 11.56 -0.98
C GLN A 225 -26.05 13.05 -1.25
N LEU A 226 -27.13 13.48 -1.88
CA LEU A 226 -27.48 14.89 -2.00
C LEU A 226 -28.58 15.23 -0.98
N THR A 227 -28.29 16.16 -0.08
CA THR A 227 -29.21 16.62 0.96
C THR A 227 -29.46 18.11 0.79
N GLY A 228 -30.62 18.46 0.25
CA GLY A 228 -30.94 19.82 -0.16
C GLY A 228 -29.96 20.35 -1.21
N SER A 229 -29.07 21.26 -0.79
CA SER A 229 -28.00 21.82 -1.63
C SER A 229 -26.59 21.32 -1.29
N GLU A 230 -26.46 20.34 -0.39
CA GLU A 230 -25.18 19.78 0.04
C GLU A 230 -24.93 18.39 -0.54
N ILE A 231 -23.74 18.17 -1.12
CA ILE A 231 -23.30 16.82 -1.52
C ILE A 231 -22.50 16.22 -0.35
N VAL A 232 -23.09 15.22 0.30
CA VAL A 232 -22.56 14.54 1.49
C VAL A 232 -21.86 13.26 1.09
N MET A 233 -20.58 13.12 1.44
CA MET A 233 -19.74 12.00 1.06
C MET A 233 -19.23 11.25 2.29
N GLN A 234 -19.53 9.95 2.35
CA GLN A 234 -19.05 9.02 3.37
C GLN A 234 -17.67 8.50 2.94
N VAL A 235 -16.60 9.17 3.39
CA VAL A 235 -15.22 8.97 2.88
C VAL A 235 -14.80 7.50 2.86
N PRO A 236 -14.98 6.70 3.93
CA PRO A 236 -14.52 5.31 3.93
C PRO A 236 -15.26 4.42 2.92
N LYS A 237 -16.46 4.80 2.50
CA LYS A 237 -17.29 4.06 1.55
C LYS A 237 -17.04 4.46 0.09
N LEU A 238 -16.28 5.53 -0.17
CA LEU A 238 -15.98 5.97 -1.53
C LEU A 238 -14.99 5.03 -2.22
N PHE A 239 -14.06 4.46 -1.46
CA PHE A 239 -12.94 3.69 -1.99
C PHE A 239 -13.32 2.23 -2.23
N PRO A 240 -12.71 1.58 -3.24
CA PRO A 240 -12.90 0.16 -3.46
C PRO A 240 -12.22 -0.65 -2.33
N PRO A 241 -12.47 -1.97 -2.25
CA PRO A 241 -11.76 -2.84 -1.32
C PRO A 241 -10.22 -2.68 -1.36
N PRO A 242 -9.48 -2.99 -0.28
CA PRO A 242 -9.96 -3.39 1.04
C PRO A 242 -10.77 -2.29 1.73
N ALA A 243 -11.65 -2.69 2.65
CA ALA A 243 -12.41 -1.72 3.41
C ALA A 243 -11.46 -0.79 4.18
N LEU A 244 -11.81 0.49 4.23
CA LEU A 244 -11.09 1.48 5.02
C LEU A 244 -11.87 1.75 6.31
N ASP A 245 -11.20 1.64 7.46
CA ASP A 245 -11.67 2.22 8.71
C ASP A 245 -10.88 3.51 8.93
N LEU A 246 -11.27 4.55 8.19
CA LEU A 246 -10.59 5.84 8.14
C LEU A 246 -11.33 6.87 9.00
N LYS A 247 -10.57 7.65 9.77
CA LYS A 247 -11.02 8.83 10.49
C LYS A 247 -10.11 10.01 10.17
N VAL A 248 -10.67 11.02 9.50
CA VAL A 248 -9.98 12.25 9.11
C VAL A 248 -10.10 13.26 10.25
N SER A 249 -8.99 13.88 10.65
CA SER A 249 -8.96 14.92 11.69
C SER A 249 -9.04 16.33 11.09
N ALA A 250 -8.50 16.52 9.89
CA ALA A 250 -8.57 17.78 9.17
C ALA A 250 -8.51 17.58 7.66
N ILE A 251 -9.07 18.54 6.93
CA ILE A 251 -8.91 18.64 5.47
C ILE A 251 -8.40 20.02 5.07
N ARG A 252 -7.67 20.08 3.97
CA ARG A 252 -7.28 21.33 3.32
C ARG A 252 -7.37 21.18 1.81
N VAL A 253 -8.10 22.08 1.17
CA VAL A 253 -8.19 22.15 -0.29
C VAL A 253 -7.03 23.01 -0.78
N THR A 254 -6.13 22.42 -1.57
CA THR A 254 -4.96 23.08 -2.16
C THR A 254 -5.01 22.93 -3.68
N ARG A 255 -4.20 23.71 -4.41
CA ARG A 255 -4.11 23.58 -5.87
C ARG A 255 -3.68 22.19 -6.33
N ASP A 256 -2.85 21.52 -5.54
CA ASP A 256 -2.33 20.19 -5.86
C ASP A 256 -3.28 19.05 -5.45
N GLY A 257 -4.39 19.37 -4.77
CA GLY A 257 -5.39 18.40 -4.35
C GLY A 257 -5.97 18.63 -2.95
N LEU A 258 -6.83 17.70 -2.54
CA LEU A 258 -7.42 17.65 -1.21
C LEU A 258 -6.45 16.93 -0.27
N VAL A 259 -5.84 17.68 0.64
CA VAL A 259 -5.02 17.13 1.72
C VAL A 259 -5.96 16.67 2.84
N MET A 260 -5.78 15.43 3.29
CA MET A 260 -6.48 14.85 4.43
C MET A 260 -5.47 14.43 5.49
N GLN A 261 -5.68 14.90 6.71
CA GLN A 261 -4.90 14.52 7.88
C GLN A 261 -5.64 13.41 8.63
N ILE A 262 -4.91 12.38 9.03
CA ILE A 262 -5.37 11.27 9.86
C ILE A 262 -4.66 11.36 11.21
N GLY A 263 -5.40 11.22 12.30
CA GLY A 263 -4.83 11.33 13.65
C GLY A 263 -4.13 12.67 13.85
N ASP A 264 -2.91 12.64 14.39
CA ASP A 264 -2.05 13.82 14.56
C ASP A 264 -1.32 14.23 13.27
N GLY A 265 -1.39 13.43 12.19
CA GLY A 265 -0.77 13.71 10.90
C GLY A 265 0.73 13.49 10.84
N ASN A 266 1.38 13.08 11.93
CA ASN A 266 2.83 12.98 12.06
C ASN A 266 3.22 11.62 12.67
N PRO A 267 3.06 10.52 11.92
CA PRO A 267 3.35 9.19 12.43
C PRO A 267 4.84 9.03 12.73
N GLN A 268 5.18 8.38 13.85
CA GLN A 268 6.56 8.00 14.12
C GLN A 268 7.00 6.89 13.15
N MET A 269 7.81 7.26 12.17
CA MET A 269 8.31 6.33 11.16
C MET A 269 9.47 5.49 11.73
N PRO A 270 9.37 4.16 11.75
CA PRO A 270 10.48 3.31 12.18
C PRO A 270 11.62 3.31 11.14
N PRO A 271 12.85 2.99 11.55
CA PRO A 271 13.97 2.83 10.62
C PRO A 271 13.77 1.60 9.73
N LEU A 272 14.21 1.72 8.47
CA LEU A 272 14.36 0.57 7.57
C LEU A 272 15.54 -0.30 8.03
N ALA A 273 15.52 -1.59 7.68
CA ALA A 273 16.62 -2.50 7.97
C ALA A 273 17.91 -2.05 7.28
N ASN A 274 17.79 -1.53 6.06
CA ASN A 274 18.89 -0.87 5.36
C ASN A 274 18.75 0.66 5.46
N ALA A 275 19.60 1.29 6.26
CA ALA A 275 19.59 2.74 6.47
C ALA A 275 19.84 3.54 5.17
N ALA A 276 20.55 2.98 4.19
CA ALA A 276 20.78 3.64 2.90
C ALA A 276 19.49 3.85 2.09
N ASP A 277 18.44 3.08 2.38
CA ASP A 277 17.14 3.22 1.73
C ASP A 277 16.23 4.26 2.40
N ALA A 278 16.59 4.78 3.57
CA ALA A 278 15.72 5.66 4.35
C ALA A 278 15.35 6.96 3.63
N GLN A 279 16.09 7.36 2.60
CA GLN A 279 15.78 8.54 1.77
C GLN A 279 14.89 8.23 0.57
N ARG A 280 14.64 6.96 0.27
CA ARG A 280 13.77 6.54 -0.83
C ARG A 280 12.31 6.56 -0.38
N PRO A 281 11.35 6.73 -1.31
CA PRO A 281 9.99 6.29 -1.08
C PRO A 281 9.92 4.81 -0.71
N TYR A 282 9.08 4.46 0.26
CA TYR A 282 8.97 3.08 0.75
C TYR A 282 7.59 2.73 1.32
N ILE A 283 7.34 1.41 1.36
CA ILE A 283 6.30 0.76 2.16
C ILE A 283 7.02 -0.23 3.07
N LEU A 284 6.74 -0.18 4.36
CA LEU A 284 7.29 -1.08 5.36
C LEU A 284 6.15 -1.86 6.00
N PHE A 285 6.29 -3.18 6.10
CA PHE A 285 5.42 -4.02 6.91
C PHE A 285 6.15 -4.53 8.16
N ARG A 286 5.45 -4.49 9.30
CA ARG A 286 5.92 -4.97 10.60
C ARG A 286 4.83 -5.78 11.30
N GLY A 287 5.18 -6.94 11.82
CA GLY A 287 4.25 -7.77 12.57
C GLY A 287 3.25 -8.50 11.68
N GLY A 288 2.40 -9.30 12.32
CA GLY A 288 1.35 -10.09 11.69
C GLY A 288 1.87 -11.11 10.69
N ASP A 289 0.95 -11.88 10.13
CA ASP A 289 1.24 -12.80 9.04
C ASP A 289 0.74 -12.17 7.74
N ILE A 290 1.60 -12.06 6.74
CA ILE A 290 1.25 -11.45 5.46
C ILE A 290 1.36 -12.50 4.38
N ARG A 291 0.27 -12.77 3.68
CA ARG A 291 0.24 -13.69 2.55
C ARG A 291 0.28 -12.92 1.24
N PHE A 292 1.20 -13.27 0.37
CA PHE A 292 1.30 -12.75 -0.99
C PHE A 292 1.78 -13.85 -1.94
N LEU A 293 1.24 -13.87 -3.17
CA LEU A 293 1.50 -14.94 -4.12
C LEU A 293 1.20 -16.33 -3.51
N ARG A 294 2.26 -17.12 -3.28
CA ARG A 294 2.21 -18.45 -2.64
C ARG A 294 3.11 -18.50 -1.40
N SER A 295 3.43 -17.34 -0.84
CA SER A 295 4.34 -17.17 0.29
C SER A 295 3.61 -16.48 1.45
N MET A 296 4.01 -16.82 2.68
CA MET A 296 3.43 -16.23 3.88
C MET A 296 4.51 -16.05 4.95
N PRO A 297 5.22 -14.92 4.95
CA PRO A 297 6.06 -14.55 6.09
C PRO A 297 5.21 -14.34 7.33
N MET A 298 5.64 -14.98 8.42
CA MET A 298 5.05 -14.82 9.75
C MET A 298 5.82 -13.76 10.54
N ASN A 299 5.13 -13.02 11.40
CA ASN A 299 5.67 -11.84 12.09
C ASN A 299 6.47 -10.94 11.12
N ALA A 300 5.82 -10.54 10.04
CA ALA A 300 6.47 -10.05 8.84
C ALA A 300 7.36 -8.81 9.12
N ARG A 301 8.56 -8.80 8.53
CA ARG A 301 9.42 -7.62 8.42
C ARG A 301 9.80 -7.44 6.95
N ILE A 302 9.07 -6.59 6.25
CA ILE A 302 9.20 -6.43 4.80
C ILE A 302 9.42 -4.96 4.46
N ASP A 303 10.58 -4.65 3.87
CA ASP A 303 10.95 -3.32 3.41
C ASP A 303 10.78 -3.29 1.87
N ILE A 304 9.75 -2.61 1.38
CA ILE A 304 9.53 -2.36 -0.05
C ILE A 304 10.01 -0.96 -0.38
N VAL A 305 11.01 -0.85 -1.23
CA VAL A 305 11.61 0.43 -1.62
C VAL A 305 11.58 0.56 -3.14
N VAL A 306 11.42 1.78 -3.63
CA VAL A 306 11.44 2.02 -5.08
C VAL A 306 12.80 1.63 -5.67
N ALA A 307 12.76 0.90 -6.78
CA ALA A 307 13.96 0.42 -7.46
C ALA A 307 14.79 1.59 -8.03
N ASP A 308 14.13 2.51 -8.73
CA ASP A 308 14.71 3.75 -9.26
C ASP A 308 14.27 4.96 -8.41
N PRO A 309 15.14 5.50 -7.55
CA PRO A 309 14.79 6.62 -6.68
C PRO A 309 14.63 7.95 -7.44
N ALA A 310 14.99 8.02 -8.73
CA ALA A 310 14.76 9.20 -9.56
C ALA A 310 13.30 9.28 -10.08
N LYS A 311 12.47 8.25 -9.83
CA LYS A 311 11.08 8.19 -10.27
C LYS A 311 10.13 8.22 -9.05
N PRO A 312 8.92 8.80 -9.19
CA PRO A 312 7.87 8.65 -8.19
C PRO A 312 7.56 7.18 -7.94
N PHE A 313 7.30 6.82 -6.68
CA PHE A 313 6.94 5.44 -6.34
C PHE A 313 5.43 5.24 -6.43
N VAL A 314 4.99 4.69 -7.57
CA VAL A 314 3.60 4.30 -7.79
C VAL A 314 3.43 2.84 -7.40
N PHE A 315 2.65 2.58 -6.35
CA PHE A 315 2.26 1.25 -5.90
C PHE A 315 0.80 1.01 -6.25
N ASN A 316 0.50 -0.03 -7.04
CA ASN A 316 -0.86 -0.44 -7.36
C ASN A 316 -1.19 -1.73 -6.59
N LEU A 317 -2.14 -1.67 -5.65
CA LEU A 317 -2.50 -2.79 -4.80
C LEU A 317 -3.06 -3.97 -5.59
N TYR A 318 -3.99 -3.75 -6.53
CA TYR A 318 -4.62 -4.85 -7.27
C TYR A 318 -3.67 -5.48 -8.30
N ARG A 319 -2.65 -4.72 -8.72
CA ARG A 319 -1.64 -5.12 -9.69
C ARG A 319 -0.25 -5.29 -9.08
N TYR A 320 -0.16 -5.37 -7.75
CA TYR A 320 1.14 -5.40 -7.05
C TYR A 320 2.01 -6.59 -7.51
N ARG A 321 1.38 -7.69 -7.93
CA ARG A 321 2.07 -8.89 -8.46
C ARG A 321 2.91 -8.57 -9.69
N ASP A 322 2.42 -7.71 -10.59
CA ASP A 322 3.20 -7.31 -11.77
C ASP A 322 4.48 -6.57 -11.37
N GLN A 323 4.39 -5.69 -10.36
CA GLN A 323 5.53 -4.96 -9.82
C GLN A 323 6.48 -5.88 -9.07
N LEU A 324 5.95 -6.79 -8.27
CA LEU A 324 6.74 -7.72 -7.47
C LEU A 324 7.54 -8.68 -8.37
N VAL A 325 6.93 -9.21 -9.43
CA VAL A 325 7.57 -10.11 -10.40
C VAL A 325 8.65 -9.39 -11.22
N ALA A 326 8.45 -8.11 -11.53
CA ALA A 326 9.43 -7.29 -12.23
C ALA A 326 10.55 -6.75 -11.32
N GLY A 327 10.40 -6.88 -10.01
CA GLY A 327 11.36 -6.42 -9.00
C GLY A 327 12.34 -7.50 -8.56
N SER A 328 13.00 -7.25 -7.43
CA SER A 328 13.88 -8.24 -6.78
C SER A 328 13.55 -8.36 -5.30
N LEU A 329 13.50 -9.59 -4.78
CA LEU A 329 13.35 -9.89 -3.36
C LEU A 329 14.66 -10.45 -2.82
N ARG A 330 15.09 -9.97 -1.65
CA ARG A 330 16.25 -10.51 -0.93
C ARG A 330 15.84 -10.81 0.50
N PHE A 331 16.17 -12.02 0.95
CA PHE A 331 15.99 -12.43 2.34
C PHE A 331 17.27 -12.17 3.12
N SER A 332 17.09 -11.66 4.34
CA SER A 332 18.15 -11.55 5.33
C SER A 332 18.16 -12.80 6.25
N PRO A 333 19.29 -13.09 6.91
CA PRO A 333 19.36 -14.21 7.87
C PRO A 333 18.35 -14.13 9.03
N ASP A 334 17.91 -12.93 9.39
CA ASP A 334 16.87 -12.68 10.42
C ASP A 334 15.43 -12.91 9.90
N GLY A 335 15.29 -13.36 8.64
CA GLY A 335 13.99 -13.58 8.00
C GLY A 335 13.35 -12.33 7.41
N SER A 336 13.97 -11.15 7.56
CA SER A 336 13.47 -9.93 6.93
C SER A 336 13.58 -9.99 5.41
N ILE A 337 12.64 -9.34 4.73
CA ILE A 337 12.54 -9.31 3.27
C ILE A 337 12.75 -7.88 2.80
N ARG A 338 13.72 -7.67 1.91
CA ARG A 338 13.87 -6.42 1.17
C ARG A 338 13.38 -6.60 -0.25
N VAL A 339 12.49 -5.73 -0.70
CA VAL A 339 11.94 -5.70 -2.05
C VAL A 339 12.39 -4.42 -2.75
N LEU A 340 13.17 -4.54 -3.82
CA LEU A 340 13.35 -3.45 -4.78
C LEU A 340 12.21 -3.54 -5.79
N MET A 341 11.27 -2.60 -5.72
CA MET A 341 10.04 -2.63 -6.50
C MET A 341 10.06 -1.53 -7.57
N PRO A 342 9.86 -1.85 -8.86
CA PRO A 342 9.64 -0.83 -9.89
C PRO A 342 8.29 -0.15 -9.67
N SER A 343 8.21 1.14 -9.99
CA SER A 343 6.94 1.87 -9.99
C SER A 343 6.00 1.33 -11.07
N PHE A 344 4.71 1.21 -10.76
CA PHE A 344 3.71 0.61 -11.64
C PHE A 344 3.73 1.19 -13.07
N ASP A 345 3.77 2.51 -13.18
CA ASP A 345 3.70 3.21 -14.47
C ASP A 345 4.94 2.93 -15.36
N THR A 346 6.07 2.50 -14.79
CA THR A 346 7.27 2.11 -15.57
C THR A 346 7.11 0.76 -16.28
N LEU A 347 6.21 -0.10 -15.79
CA LEU A 347 5.97 -1.42 -16.39
C LEU A 347 5.26 -1.32 -17.74
N ALA A 348 4.34 -0.36 -17.89
CA ALA A 348 3.65 -0.11 -19.14
C ALA A 348 4.62 0.39 -20.23
N VAL A 349 5.51 1.33 -19.86
CA VAL A 349 6.56 1.85 -20.74
C VAL A 349 7.50 0.73 -21.19
N ALA A 350 7.93 -0.13 -20.26
CA ALA A 350 8.81 -1.26 -20.58
C ALA A 350 8.13 -2.27 -21.53
N ARG A 351 6.82 -2.48 -21.41
CA ARG A 351 6.04 -3.35 -22.33
C ARG A 351 5.87 -2.70 -23.71
N ALA A 352 5.66 -1.39 -23.78
CA ALA A 352 5.53 -0.66 -25.05
C ALA A 352 6.87 -0.50 -25.81
N GLY A 353 7.99 -0.45 -25.08
CA GLY A 353 9.34 -0.40 -25.67
C GLY A 353 9.88 -1.75 -26.14
N LYS A 354 9.17 -2.86 -25.89
CA LYS A 354 9.55 -4.19 -26.37
C LYS A 354 8.91 -4.42 -27.75
N PRO A 355 9.69 -4.58 -28.84
CA PRO A 355 9.12 -4.93 -30.14
C PRO A 355 8.28 -6.21 -30.01
N PRO A 356 7.17 -6.36 -30.76
CA PRO A 356 6.42 -7.60 -30.76
C PRO A 356 7.39 -8.74 -31.10
N ALA A 357 7.43 -9.75 -30.24
CA ALA A 357 8.21 -10.95 -30.50
C ALA A 357 7.69 -11.54 -31.82
N GLY A 358 8.50 -11.39 -32.87
CA GLY A 358 8.21 -11.93 -34.18
C GLY A 358 7.90 -13.42 -34.04
N SER A 359 6.88 -13.86 -34.78
CA SER A 359 6.49 -15.25 -34.95
C SER A 359 7.63 -16.05 -35.57
N ALA A 360 8.59 -16.45 -34.75
CA ALA A 360 9.54 -17.49 -35.12
C ALA A 360 8.80 -18.83 -35.09
N LYS A 361 8.41 -19.31 -36.28
CA LYS A 361 7.94 -20.69 -36.47
C LYS A 361 8.99 -21.64 -35.89
N PRO A 362 8.62 -22.63 -35.06
CA PRO A 362 9.58 -23.61 -34.57
C PRO A 362 10.05 -24.47 -35.75
N VAL A 363 11.34 -24.39 -36.08
CA VAL A 363 11.99 -25.36 -36.96
C VAL A 363 12.17 -26.64 -36.16
N MET A 364 11.34 -27.63 -36.45
CA MET A 364 11.42 -28.98 -35.90
C MET A 364 12.66 -29.67 -36.51
N GLN A 365 13.80 -29.64 -35.81
CA GLN A 365 14.94 -30.47 -36.18
C GLN A 365 14.66 -31.92 -35.74
N LEU A 366 14.26 -32.74 -36.73
CA LEU A 366 14.13 -34.18 -36.57
C LEU A 366 15.53 -34.80 -36.54
N ALA A 367 15.99 -35.22 -35.36
CA ALA A 367 17.22 -36.00 -35.23
C ALA A 367 17.02 -37.37 -35.90
N LYS A 368 17.77 -37.63 -36.98
CA LYS A 368 17.87 -38.96 -37.58
C LYS A 368 18.65 -39.88 -36.65
N ARG A 369 17.96 -40.87 -36.08
CA ARG A 369 18.58 -42.06 -35.49
C ARG A 369 19.14 -42.92 -36.62
N THR A 370 20.44 -43.17 -36.60
CA THR A 370 21.07 -44.24 -37.37
C THR A 370 21.48 -45.33 -36.38
N ALA A 371 20.85 -46.49 -36.47
CA ALA A 371 21.29 -47.74 -35.85
C ALA A 371 22.01 -48.58 -36.92
N PRO A 372 22.88 -49.49 -36.50
CA PRO A 372 22.45 -50.89 -36.42
C PRO A 372 22.18 -51.38 -35.01
#